data_AF-A0A7S3E237-F1
#
_entry.id   AF-A0A7S3E237-F1
#
_cell.length_a   1.000
_cell.length_b   1.000
_cell.length_c   1.000
_cell.angle_alpha   90.00
_cell.angle_beta   90.00
_cell.angle_gamma   90.00
#
_symmetry.space_group_name_H-M   'P 1'
#
loop_
_entity.id
_entity.type
_entity.pdbx_description
1 polymer ?
#
loop_
_entity_poly.entity_id
_entity_poly.type
_entity_poly.pdbx_seq_one_letter_code
_entity_poly.pdbx_strand_id
1 'polypeptide(L)'
;CIGKRVMVYSYGSGYASSLYVLHVRQGLETGSLQERLGNRTFVSPTDFEDMTQKFALVHASCGIKPSMQVTTEGKYYLDEVDSDGKRTYSLAGGEESLQLLRSQIVPWRIDPKYDTGVSTYGAAGKGAPQSAAV
;
A
#
# COMPACT_ATOMS: atom_id res chain seq x y z
N CYS A 1 13.55 14.15 14.93
CA CYS A 1 13.07 13.08 15.84
C CYS A 1 14.05 11.92 16.01
N ILE A 2 15.32 12.07 15.62
CA ILE A 2 16.32 11.00 15.71
C ILE A 2 16.53 10.58 17.18
N GLY A 3 16.69 9.28 17.42
CA GLY A 3 16.89 8.68 18.74
C GLY A 3 15.61 8.54 19.58
N LYS A 4 14.46 8.99 19.09
CA LYS A 4 13.18 8.84 19.80
C LYS A 4 12.61 7.43 19.61
N ARG A 5 11.82 7.01 20.60
CA ARG A 5 10.99 5.80 20.55
C ARG A 5 9.56 6.21 20.27
N VAL A 6 8.95 5.59 19.26
CA VAL A 6 7.54 5.80 18.90
C VAL A 6 6.80 4.51 19.19
N MET A 7 5.92 4.54 20.19
CA MET A 7 5.02 3.43 20.47
C MET A 7 3.87 3.47 19.46
N VAL A 8 3.62 2.36 18.79
CA VAL A 8 2.57 2.22 17.77
C VAL A 8 1.60 1.15 18.25
N TYR A 9 0.33 1.54 18.34
CA TYR A 9 -0.77 0.61 18.53
C TYR A 9 -1.51 0.47 17.20
N SER A 10 -1.58 -0.75 16.69
CA SER A 10 -2.30 -1.09 15.47
C SER A 10 -3.45 -2.04 15.80
N TYR A 11 -4.63 -1.75 15.23
CA TYR A 11 -5.87 -2.45 15.52
C TYR A 11 -6.62 -2.78 14.23
N GLY A 12 -7.05 -4.03 14.10
CA GLY A 12 -8.00 -4.48 13.09
C GLY A 12 -9.25 -5.07 13.76
N SER A 13 -10.44 -4.68 13.29
CA SER A 13 -11.70 -5.29 13.73
C SER A 13 -11.70 -6.80 13.46
N GLY A 14 -12.37 -7.56 14.33
CA GLY A 14 -12.21 -9.02 14.42
C GLY A 14 -11.57 -9.35 15.76
N TYR A 15 -10.24 -9.55 15.79
CA TYR A 15 -9.51 -9.93 17.01
C TYR A 15 -7.98 -9.75 16.91
N ALA A 16 -7.48 -8.97 15.95
CA ALA A 16 -6.05 -8.79 15.74
C ALA A 16 -5.61 -7.37 16.14
N SER A 17 -4.71 -7.28 17.11
CA SER A 17 -4.05 -6.02 17.47
C SER A 17 -2.58 -6.27 17.83
N SER A 18 -1.78 -5.22 17.77
CA SER A 18 -0.36 -5.28 18.13
C SER A 18 0.09 -3.95 18.70
N LEU A 19 0.88 -4.03 19.77
CA LEU A 19 1.62 -2.90 20.33
C LEU A 19 3.11 -3.14 20.11
N TYR A 20 3.77 -2.24 19.40
CA TYR A 20 5.20 -2.34 19.13
C TYR A 20 5.87 -0.96 19.22
N VAL A 21 7.20 -0.94 19.28
CA VAL A 21 7.97 0.29 19.42
C VAL A 21 8.94 0.44 18.27
N LEU A 22 8.84 1.57 17.56
CA LEU A 22 9.79 1.98 16.54
C LEU A 22 10.91 2.83 17.17
N HIS A 23 12.15 2.53 16.81
CA HIS A 23 13.31 3.34 17.18
C HIS A 23 13.75 4.19 15.98
N VAL A 24 13.59 5.51 16.07
CA VAL A 24 13.84 6.43 14.95
C VAL A 24 15.35 6.63 14.76
N ARG A 25 15.89 6.16 13.64
CA ARG A 25 17.32 6.27 13.31
C ARG A 25 17.66 7.51 12.52
N GLN A 26 16.82 7.84 11.55
CA GLN A 26 16.99 8.96 10.65
C GLN A 26 15.63 9.52 10.28
N GLY A 27 15.58 10.82 9.99
CA GLY A 27 14.45 11.44 9.33
C GLY A 27 14.53 11.24 7.82
N LEU A 28 13.40 11.39 7.14
CA LEU A 28 13.33 11.50 5.69
C LEU A 28 12.69 12.84 5.36
N GLU A 29 13.19 13.50 4.32
CA GLU A 29 12.53 14.66 3.73
C GLU A 29 11.32 14.15 2.92
N THR A 30 10.12 14.25 3.49
CA THR A 30 8.89 13.70 2.89
C THR A 30 8.01 14.75 2.20
N GLY A 31 8.53 15.98 2.07
CA GLY A 31 7.75 17.14 1.64
C GLY A 31 6.67 17.56 2.66
N SER A 32 5.95 18.64 2.34
CA SER A 32 4.94 19.23 3.21
C SER A 32 3.61 18.46 3.14
N LEU A 33 3.18 17.91 4.28
CA LEU A 33 1.86 17.29 4.38
C LEU A 33 0.73 18.33 4.25
N GLN A 34 0.96 19.53 4.78
CA GLN A 34 0.01 20.63 4.77
C GLN A 34 -0.30 21.09 3.33
N GLU A 35 0.73 21.23 2.50
CA GLU A 35 0.56 21.57 1.07
C GLU A 35 -0.25 20.49 0.35
N ARG A 36 0.07 19.21 0.59
CA ARG A 36 -0.69 18.10 0.00
C ARG A 36 -2.16 18.09 0.41
N LEU A 37 -2.46 18.44 1.66
CA LEU A 37 -3.84 18.55 2.16
C LEU A 37 -4.56 19.77 1.59
N GLY A 38 -3.84 20.88 1.37
CA GLY A 38 -4.35 22.12 0.79
C GLY A 38 -4.65 22.01 -0.71
N ASN A 39 -3.92 21.17 -1.44
CA ASN A 39 -4.13 20.91 -2.87
C ASN A 39 -5.30 19.95 -3.17
N ARG A 40 -6.09 19.57 -2.16
CA ARG A 40 -7.27 18.72 -2.37
C ARG A 40 -8.42 19.53 -2.93
N THR A 41 -9.21 18.91 -3.79
CA THR A 41 -10.46 19.48 -4.29
C THR A 41 -11.57 19.24 -3.29
N PHE A 42 -12.29 20.31 -2.94
CA PHE A 42 -13.52 20.19 -2.17
C PHE A 42 -14.63 19.60 -3.04
N VAL A 43 -15.42 18.70 -2.48
CA VAL A 43 -16.58 18.08 -3.13
C VAL A 43 -17.79 18.28 -2.23
N SER A 44 -18.93 18.61 -2.81
CA SER A 44 -20.16 18.82 -2.03
C SER A 44 -20.65 17.49 -1.43
N PRO A 45 -21.41 17.53 -0.32
CA PRO A 45 -21.99 16.31 0.26
C PRO A 45 -22.83 15.51 -0.75
N THR A 46 -23.67 16.18 -1.56
CA THR A 46 -24.52 15.53 -2.57
C THR A 46 -23.70 14.83 -3.65
N ASP A 47 -22.66 15.50 -4.19
CA ASP A 47 -21.78 14.87 -5.18
C ASP A 47 -21.04 13.66 -4.59
N PHE A 48 -20.65 13.75 -3.32
CA PHE A 48 -19.99 12.65 -2.61
C PHE A 48 -20.93 11.45 -2.39
N GLU A 49 -22.19 11.69 -2.05
CA GLU A 49 -23.21 10.64 -1.93
C GLU A 49 -23.44 9.94 -3.28
N ASP A 50 -23.64 10.71 -4.35
CA ASP A 50 -23.82 10.19 -5.71
C ASP A 50 -22.62 9.34 -6.15
N MET A 51 -21.39 9.80 -5.87
CA MET A 51 -20.19 9.02 -6.14
C MET A 51 -20.18 7.71 -5.36
N THR A 52 -20.49 7.75 -4.06
CA THR A 52 -20.49 6.58 -3.19
C THR A 52 -21.52 5.54 -3.65
N GLN A 53 -22.71 5.98 -4.07
CA GLN A 53 -23.73 5.09 -4.62
C GLN A 53 -23.25 4.44 -5.93
N LYS A 54 -22.64 5.20 -6.85
CA LYS A 54 -22.04 4.64 -8.08
C LYS A 54 -20.96 3.60 -7.77
N PHE A 55 -20.09 3.87 -6.80
CA PHE A 55 -19.07 2.90 -6.37
C PHE A 55 -19.66 1.63 -5.81
N ALA A 56 -20.73 1.72 -5.01
CA ALA A 56 -21.43 0.55 -4.48
C ALA A 56 -22.04 -0.30 -5.60
N LEU A 57 -22.64 0.32 -6.62
CA LEU A 57 -23.25 -0.38 -7.75
C LEU A 57 -22.23 -1.16 -8.60
N VAL A 58 -21.03 -0.61 -8.80
CA VAL A 58 -19.99 -1.23 -9.64
C VAL A 58 -19.00 -2.09 -8.85
N HIS A 59 -19.15 -2.17 -7.53
CA HIS A 59 -18.25 -2.95 -6.69
C HIS A 59 -18.24 -4.42 -7.13
N ALA A 60 -17.04 -4.95 -7.40
CA ALA A 60 -16.82 -6.30 -7.92
C ALA A 60 -17.45 -6.60 -9.30
N SER A 61 -17.87 -5.58 -10.05
CA SER A 61 -18.35 -5.75 -11.42
C SER A 61 -17.19 -5.93 -12.42
N CYS A 62 -17.42 -6.73 -13.46
CA CYS A 62 -16.52 -6.93 -14.60
C CYS A 62 -17.02 -6.17 -15.84
N GLY A 63 -16.15 -5.99 -16.83
CA GLY A 63 -16.50 -5.29 -18.07
C GLY A 63 -16.78 -3.80 -17.89
N ILE A 64 -16.14 -3.17 -16.90
CA ILE A 64 -16.33 -1.74 -16.59
C ILE A 64 -15.14 -0.91 -17.05
N LYS A 65 -15.43 0.27 -17.59
CA LYS A 65 -14.44 1.30 -17.91
C LYS A 65 -14.77 2.58 -17.14
N PRO A 66 -14.09 2.86 -16.01
CA PRO A 66 -14.35 4.06 -15.22
C PRO A 66 -14.22 5.33 -16.07
N SER A 67 -15.18 6.25 -15.97
CA SER A 67 -15.04 7.57 -16.58
C SER A 67 -13.98 8.37 -15.81
N MET A 68 -12.91 8.77 -16.49
CA MET A 68 -11.81 9.49 -15.84
C MET A 68 -12.27 10.84 -15.29
N GLN A 69 -12.19 11.00 -13.97
CA GLN A 69 -12.13 12.32 -13.35
C GLN A 69 -10.66 12.70 -13.18
N VAL A 70 -10.38 14.00 -13.31
CA VAL A 70 -9.06 14.64 -13.26
C VAL A 70 -8.10 13.90 -12.34
N THR A 71 -7.11 13.23 -12.93
CA THR A 71 -6.08 12.51 -12.16
C THR A 71 -4.85 13.40 -12.04
N THR A 72 -4.28 13.50 -10.84
CA THR A 72 -3.01 14.20 -10.64
C THR A 72 -1.90 13.42 -11.35
N GLU A 73 -1.03 14.10 -12.10
CA GLU A 73 0.17 13.50 -12.69
C GLU A 73 0.99 12.74 -11.64
N GLY A 74 1.62 11.64 -12.05
CA GLY A 74 2.42 10.78 -11.16
C GLY A 74 1.60 9.81 -10.31
N LYS A 75 0.29 9.69 -10.53
CA LYS A 75 -0.58 8.73 -9.84
C LYS A 75 -1.11 7.66 -10.78
N TYR A 76 -1.11 6.42 -10.31
CA TYR A 76 -1.79 5.32 -10.97
C TYR A 76 -3.30 5.40 -10.75
N TYR A 77 -4.06 5.07 -11.79
CA TYR A 77 -5.52 4.96 -11.74
C TYR A 77 -6.00 3.69 -12.46
N LEU A 78 -7.21 3.23 -12.13
CA LEU A 78 -7.84 2.08 -12.77
C LEU A 78 -8.39 2.51 -14.15
N ASP A 79 -7.87 1.91 -15.23
CA ASP A 79 -8.28 2.21 -16.60
C ASP A 79 -9.49 1.37 -17.03
N GLU A 80 -9.45 0.07 -16.73
CA GLU A 80 -10.52 -0.87 -17.06
C GLU A 80 -10.48 -2.12 -16.19
N VAL A 81 -11.63 -2.78 -16.11
CA VAL A 81 -11.77 -4.15 -15.63
C VAL A 81 -12.38 -4.97 -16.77
N ASP A 82 -11.65 -5.98 -17.26
CA ASP A 82 -12.10 -6.84 -18.35
C ASP A 82 -13.26 -7.76 -17.91
N SER A 83 -13.77 -8.58 -18.83
CA SER A 83 -14.85 -9.55 -18.55
C SER A 83 -14.44 -10.65 -17.55
N ASP A 84 -13.15 -10.96 -17.47
CA ASP A 84 -12.58 -11.96 -16.57
C ASP A 84 -12.20 -11.37 -15.21
N GLY A 85 -12.38 -10.06 -15.02
CA GLY A 85 -12.02 -9.34 -13.80
C GLY A 85 -10.56 -8.89 -13.73
N LYS A 86 -9.77 -9.00 -14.81
CA LYS A 86 -8.40 -8.45 -14.86
C LYS A 86 -8.48 -6.93 -14.87
N ARG A 87 -7.59 -6.29 -14.11
CA ARG A 87 -7.56 -4.85 -13.92
C ARG A 87 -6.36 -4.24 -14.62
N THR A 88 -6.61 -3.30 -15.51
CA THR A 88 -5.57 -2.52 -16.17
C THR A 88 -5.42 -1.19 -15.44
N TYR A 89 -4.19 -0.80 -15.15
CA TYR A 89 -3.87 0.46 -14.50
C TYR A 89 -2.99 1.31 -15.39
N SER A 90 -3.26 2.61 -15.40
CA SER A 90 -2.54 3.60 -16.20
C SER A 90 -1.94 4.67 -15.28
N LEU A 91 -0.84 5.28 -15.73
CA LEU A 91 -0.15 6.33 -15.01
C LEU A 91 -0.52 7.70 -15.59
N ALA A 92 -1.12 8.58 -14.79
CA ALA A 92 -1.41 9.94 -15.21
C ALA A 92 -0.11 10.72 -15.48
N GLY A 93 0.01 11.31 -16.67
CA GLY A 93 1.22 12.01 -17.12
C GLY A 93 2.34 11.11 -17.65
N GLY A 94 2.14 9.78 -17.73
CA GLY A 94 3.12 8.83 -18.29
C GLY A 94 4.38 8.63 -17.43
N GLU A 95 5.30 7.76 -17.88
CA GLU A 95 6.49 7.35 -17.13
C GLU A 95 7.42 8.51 -16.71
N GLU A 96 7.45 9.59 -17.50
CA GLU A 96 8.22 10.80 -17.19
C GLU A 96 7.81 11.41 -15.85
N SER A 97 6.53 11.29 -15.46
CA SER A 97 6.03 11.77 -14.17
C SER A 97 6.63 11.01 -12.97
N LEU A 98 7.17 9.79 -13.15
CA LEU A 98 7.85 9.04 -12.08
C LEU A 98 9.29 9.48 -11.85
N GLN A 99 9.93 10.14 -12.81
CA GLN A 99 11.34 10.55 -12.66
C GLN A 99 11.51 11.53 -11.50
N LEU A 100 10.51 12.39 -11.26
CA LEU A 100 10.47 13.31 -10.11
C LEU A 100 10.45 12.57 -8.76
N LEU A 101 9.77 11.41 -8.69
CA LEU A 101 9.60 10.62 -7.45
C LEU A 101 10.80 9.72 -7.11
N ARG A 102 11.59 9.29 -8.11
CA ARG A 102 12.72 8.37 -7.90
C ARG A 102 13.85 8.96 -7.05
N SER A 103 13.96 10.29 -6.99
CA SER A 103 14.98 11.00 -6.18
C SER A 103 14.84 10.81 -4.67
N GLN A 104 13.73 10.21 -4.19
CA GLN A 104 13.39 10.06 -2.77
C GLN A 104 13.38 8.60 -2.27
N ILE A 105 13.76 7.62 -3.10
CA ILE A 105 13.78 6.22 -2.68
C ILE A 105 14.96 5.99 -1.75
N VAL A 106 14.69 5.90 -0.45
CA VAL A 106 15.67 5.42 0.53
C VAL A 106 15.74 3.89 0.51
N PRO A 107 16.94 3.30 0.42
CA PRO A 107 17.11 1.87 0.58
C PRO A 107 16.74 1.51 2.02
N TRP A 108 15.67 0.74 2.21
CA TRP A 108 15.32 0.19 3.52
C TRP A 108 16.03 -1.15 3.70
N ARG A 109 16.60 -1.36 4.89
CA ARG A 109 17.11 -2.66 5.35
C ARG A 109 16.69 -2.86 6.81
N ILE A 110 16.37 -4.09 7.18
CA ILE A 110 16.28 -4.48 8.59
C ILE A 110 17.71 -4.49 9.13
N ASP A 111 17.95 -3.83 10.26
CA ASP A 111 19.26 -3.92 10.90
C ASP A 111 19.50 -5.36 11.36
N PRO A 112 20.66 -5.95 11.06
CA PRO A 112 21.00 -7.30 11.51
C PRO A 112 20.74 -7.57 12.99
N LYS A 113 20.87 -6.58 13.88
CA LYS A 113 20.61 -6.74 15.33
C LYS A 113 19.12 -6.94 15.68
N TYR A 114 18.23 -6.56 14.77
CA TYR A 114 16.78 -6.73 14.88
C TYR A 114 16.22 -7.66 13.81
N ASP A 115 17.09 -8.24 12.99
CA ASP A 115 16.72 -9.34 12.10
C ASP A 115 16.57 -10.58 12.98
N THR A 116 15.37 -10.77 13.50
CA THR A 116 15.04 -11.94 14.32
C THR A 116 14.95 -13.22 13.50
N GLY A 117 15.24 -13.15 12.19
CA GLY A 117 14.90 -14.17 11.22
C GLY A 117 13.38 -14.27 11.08
N VAL A 118 12.88 -14.20 9.86
CA VAL A 118 11.56 -14.80 9.59
C VAL A 118 11.79 -16.31 9.66
N SER A 119 11.66 -16.91 10.85
CA SER A 119 11.52 -18.35 10.94
C SER A 119 10.22 -18.68 10.20
N THR A 120 10.36 -19.30 9.03
CA THR A 120 9.23 -19.82 8.28
C THR A 120 8.58 -20.91 9.13
N TYR A 121 7.58 -20.54 9.93
CA TYR A 121 6.62 -21.50 10.43
C TYR A 121 5.97 -22.16 9.21
N GLY A 122 6.37 -23.39 8.90
CA GLY A 122 5.89 -24.14 7.75
C GLY A 122 6.93 -24.57 6.71
N ALA A 123 8.23 -24.65 7.04
CA ALA A 123 9.11 -25.51 6.26
C ALA A 123 8.64 -26.96 6.46
N ALA A 124 7.88 -27.48 5.49
CA ALA A 124 7.51 -28.88 5.40
C ALA A 124 8.80 -29.70 5.58
N GLY A 125 8.90 -30.40 6.71
CA GLY A 125 10.03 -31.27 6.99
C GLY A 125 10.17 -32.25 5.82
N LYS A 126 11.27 -32.15 5.07
CA LYS A 126 11.69 -33.22 4.18
C LYS A 126 11.92 -34.43 5.07
N GLY A 127 10.97 -35.36 5.06
CA GLY A 127 11.13 -36.66 5.70
C GLY A 127 12.42 -37.29 5.20
N ALA A 128 13.35 -37.53 6.11
CA ALA A 128 14.47 -38.42 5.85
C ALA A 128 13.89 -39.83 5.63
N PRO A 129 14.31 -40.58 4.58
CA PRO A 129 13.90 -41.97 4.44
C PRO A 129 14.46 -42.76 5.62
N GLN A 130 13.58 -43.34 6.44
CA GLN A 130 13.98 -44.32 7.44
C GLN A 130 14.57 -45.54 6.71
N SER A 131 15.82 -45.86 7.01
CA SER A 131 16.44 -47.11 6.59
C SER A 131 15.72 -48.27 7.27
N ALA A 132 15.07 -49.13 6.47
CA ALA A 132 14.59 -50.42 6.93
C ALA A 132 15.80 -51.32 7.20
N ALA A 133 16.00 -51.68 8.46
CA ALA A 133 16.81 -52.80 8.89
C ALA A 133 15.98 -53.58 9.91
N VAL A 134 15.32 -54.66 9.45
CA VAL A 134 15.41 -56.05 9.92
C VAL A 134 14.80 -56.92 8.81
#